data_AF-A0A2V2CVG3-F1
#
_entry.id   AF-A0A2V2CVG3-F1
#
_cell.length_a   1.000
_cell.length_b   1.000
_cell.length_c   1.000
_cell.angle_alpha   90.00
_cell.angle_beta   90.00
_cell.angle_gamma   90.00
#
_symmetry.space_group_name_H-M   'P 1'
#
loop_
_entity.id
_entity.type
_entity.pdbx_description
1 polymer ?
#
loop_
_entity_poly.entity_id
_entity_poly.type
_entity_poly.pdbx_seq_one_letter_code
_entity_poly.pdbx_strand_id
1 'polypeptide(L)'
;MSSIYGNHNQYDGRRRPTKKTSYSAGDTRLHIMATAAIVNLVMSAVMVALSYLLISSPDSREIYTKFLFIPVAAFAGAFISFLLHKELVINAACNAAVCLLMHLIFADFSFWALLWLVFYLLNAFLGFLAALVVRTFH
;
A
#
# COMPACT_ATOMS: atom_id res chain seq x y z
N MET A 1 -35.88 -34.56 26.45
CA MET A 1 -35.49 -35.06 25.11
C MET A 1 -34.44 -34.11 24.53
N SER A 2 -33.17 -34.42 24.74
CA SER A 2 -32.01 -33.65 24.25
C SER A 2 -31.34 -34.44 23.13
N SER A 3 -31.31 -33.88 21.91
CA SER A 3 -30.64 -34.52 20.77
C SER A 3 -29.13 -34.39 20.93
N ILE A 4 -28.50 -35.53 21.12
CA ILE A 4 -27.06 -35.77 21.12
C ILE A 4 -26.55 -35.52 19.70
N TYR A 5 -26.07 -34.30 19.42
CA TYR A 5 -25.25 -34.05 18.24
C TYR A 5 -23.89 -34.70 18.49
N GLY A 6 -23.73 -35.89 17.91
CA GLY A 6 -22.48 -36.62 17.87
C GLY A 6 -21.43 -35.84 17.10
N ASN A 7 -20.55 -35.19 17.85
CA ASN A 7 -19.25 -34.73 17.40
C ASN A 7 -18.42 -35.95 16.96
N HIS A 8 -18.32 -36.21 15.66
CA HIS A 8 -17.37 -37.18 15.10
C HIS A 8 -16.17 -36.42 14.52
N ASN A 9 -15.31 -35.94 15.41
CA ASN A 9 -13.93 -35.63 15.06
C ASN A 9 -13.19 -36.94 14.84
N GLN A 10 -13.18 -37.38 13.58
CA GLN A 10 -12.33 -38.45 13.10
C GLN A 10 -10.87 -37.96 13.20
N TYR A 11 -10.22 -38.30 14.31
CA TYR A 11 -8.82 -38.02 14.59
C TYR A 11 -7.95 -38.99 13.79
N ASP A 12 -7.58 -38.59 12.57
CA ASP A 12 -6.47 -39.22 11.86
C ASP A 12 -5.16 -38.53 12.26
N GLY A 13 -4.30 -39.30 12.93
CA GLY A 13 -2.99 -38.85 13.38
C GLY A 13 -2.07 -38.55 12.22
N ARG A 14 -1.96 -37.28 11.82
CA ARG A 14 -0.72 -36.64 11.33
C ARG A 14 -0.98 -35.16 11.04
N ARG A 15 -0.11 -34.31 11.60
CA ARG A 15 -0.09 -32.83 11.62
C ARG A 15 -0.96 -32.23 12.73
N ARG A 16 -0.28 -31.62 13.71
CA ARG A 16 -0.88 -30.64 14.62
C ARG A 16 -1.72 -29.68 13.77
N PRO A 17 -2.99 -29.38 14.09
CA PRO A 17 -3.62 -28.23 13.48
C PRO A 17 -2.72 -27.04 13.83
N THR A 18 -2.09 -26.44 12.82
CA THR A 18 -1.44 -25.14 12.96
C THR A 18 -2.51 -24.26 13.57
N LYS A 19 -2.30 -23.90 14.84
CA LYS A 19 -3.19 -23.06 15.62
C LYS A 19 -3.41 -21.81 14.78
N LYS A 20 -4.53 -21.72 14.04
CA LYS A 20 -5.00 -20.46 13.48
C LYS A 20 -5.32 -19.64 14.71
N THR A 21 -4.34 -18.91 15.21
CA THR A 21 -4.57 -17.83 16.17
C THR A 21 -5.59 -16.94 15.50
N SER A 22 -6.84 -17.04 15.93
CA SER A 22 -7.92 -16.17 15.49
C SER A 22 -7.55 -14.78 15.97
N TYR A 23 -6.76 -14.07 15.16
CA TYR A 23 -6.44 -12.67 15.39
C TYR A 23 -7.76 -11.91 15.46
N SER A 24 -7.85 -10.96 16.39
CA SER A 24 -8.98 -10.04 16.43
C SER A 24 -9.10 -9.35 15.06
N ALA A 25 -10.31 -9.02 14.63
CA ALA A 25 -10.51 -8.23 13.41
C ALA A 25 -9.73 -6.90 13.47
N GLY A 26 -9.50 -6.36 14.68
CA GLY A 26 -8.62 -5.21 14.92
C GLY A 26 -7.15 -5.50 14.62
N ASP A 27 -6.60 -6.63 15.09
CA ASP A 27 -5.20 -7.02 14.85
C ASP A 27 -4.94 -7.28 13.36
N THR A 28 -5.92 -7.85 12.66
CA THR A 28 -5.84 -8.09 11.21
C THR A 28 -5.79 -6.76 10.44
N ARG A 29 -6.63 -5.78 10.81
CA ARG A 29 -6.62 -4.45 10.19
C ARG A 29 -5.34 -3.67 10.49
N LEU A 30 -4.84 -3.77 11.72
CA LEU A 30 -3.56 -3.16 12.11
C LEU A 30 -2.41 -3.73 11.28
N HIS A 31 -2.38 -5.05 11.10
CA HIS A 31 -1.37 -5.71 10.28
C HIS A 31 -1.43 -5.25 8.81
N ILE A 32 -2.64 -5.17 8.24
CA ILE A 32 -2.86 -4.66 6.88
C ILE A 32 -2.41 -3.20 6.75
N MET A 33 -2.71 -2.36 7.74
CA MET A 33 -2.30 -0.96 7.74
C MET A 33 -0.78 -0.82 7.78
N ALA A 34 -0.12 -1.59 8.67
CA ALA A 34 1.33 -1.56 8.81
C ALA A 34 2.04 -2.02 7.52
N THR A 35 1.60 -3.14 6.97
CA THR A 35 2.14 -3.68 5.70
C THR A 35 1.90 -2.72 4.54
N ALA A 36 0.71 -2.12 4.42
CA ALA A 36 0.43 -1.13 3.40
C ALA A 36 1.32 0.11 3.53
N ALA A 37 1.49 0.64 4.74
CA ALA A 37 2.38 1.77 4.99
C ALA A 37 3.83 1.44 4.60
N ILE A 38 4.34 0.27 4.98
CA ILE A 38 5.69 -0.19 4.65
C ILE A 38 5.87 -0.26 3.13
N VAL A 39 4.93 -0.88 2.40
CA VAL A 39 5.02 -1.00 0.94
C VAL A 39 5.09 0.37 0.27
N ASN A 40 4.22 1.30 0.66
CA ASN A 40 4.20 2.65 0.09
C ASN A 40 5.48 3.44 0.42
N LEU A 41 6.02 3.29 1.64
CA LEU A 41 7.29 3.92 2.04
C LEU A 41 8.47 3.34 1.25
N VAL A 42 8.53 2.01 1.12
CA VAL A 42 9.60 1.33 0.35
C VAL A 42 9.57 1.76 -1.11
N MET A 43 8.39 1.80 -1.74
CA MET A 43 8.27 2.26 -3.14
C MET A 43 8.73 3.70 -3.31
N SER A 44 8.39 4.57 -2.36
CA SER A 44 8.84 5.96 -2.36
C SER A 44 10.36 6.06 -2.19
N ALA A 45 10.94 5.31 -1.24
CA ALA A 45 12.38 5.28 -1.02
C ALA A 45 13.15 4.78 -2.25
N VAL A 46 12.66 3.73 -2.91
CA VAL A 46 13.23 3.21 -4.16
C VAL A 46 13.20 4.27 -5.25
N MET A 47 12.06 4.95 -5.45
CA MET A 47 11.94 5.96 -6.49
C MET A 47 12.80 7.20 -6.23
N VAL A 48 12.94 7.61 -4.96
CA VAL A 48 13.90 8.65 -4.57
C VAL A 48 15.33 8.17 -4.83
N ALA A 49 15.71 6.97 -4.40
CA ALA A 49 17.06 6.45 -4.67
C ALA A 49 17.37 6.40 -6.18
N LEU A 50 16.39 5.99 -7.00
CA LEU A 50 16.50 6.02 -8.46
C LEU A 50 16.70 7.44 -9.01
N SER A 51 16.02 8.46 -8.46
CA SER A 51 16.21 9.84 -8.90
C SER A 51 17.65 10.33 -8.63
N TYR A 52 18.24 9.93 -7.49
CA TYR A 52 19.63 10.22 -7.16
C TYR A 52 20.64 9.48 -8.03
N LEU A 53 20.33 8.27 -8.48
CA LEU A 53 21.20 7.47 -9.34
C LEU A 53 21.14 7.92 -10.81
N LEU A 54 19.97 8.31 -11.29
CA LEU A 54 19.74 8.62 -12.70
C LEU A 54 20.02 10.09 -13.06
N ILE A 55 19.92 11.00 -12.09
CA ILE A 55 19.99 12.45 -12.36
C ILE A 55 21.14 13.06 -11.56
N SER A 56 22.17 13.46 -12.30
CA SER A 56 23.39 14.07 -11.75
C SER A 56 23.20 15.54 -11.36
N SER A 57 22.41 16.30 -12.13
CA SER A 57 22.11 17.71 -11.83
C SER A 57 21.17 17.83 -10.62
N PRO A 58 21.55 18.60 -9.58
CA PRO A 58 20.73 18.76 -8.39
C PRO A 58 19.37 19.43 -8.69
N ASP A 59 19.36 20.50 -9.50
CA ASP A 59 18.14 21.24 -9.83
C ASP A 59 17.16 20.37 -10.63
N SER A 60 17.70 19.62 -11.61
CA SER A 60 16.88 18.68 -12.39
C SER A 60 16.33 17.58 -11.48
N ARG A 61 17.17 17.01 -10.61
CA ARG A 61 16.78 15.92 -9.71
C ARG A 61 15.63 16.33 -8.80
N GLU A 62 15.64 17.55 -8.28
CA GLU A 62 14.55 18.04 -7.44
C GLU A 62 13.22 18.09 -8.22
N ILE A 63 13.26 18.66 -9.42
CA ILE A 63 12.09 18.76 -10.32
C ILE A 63 11.56 17.36 -10.65
N TYR A 64 12.40 16.45 -11.13
CA TYR A 64 11.97 15.10 -11.50
C TYR A 64 11.52 14.28 -10.29
N THR A 65 12.13 14.47 -9.11
CA THR A 65 11.69 13.79 -7.89
C THR A 65 10.26 14.18 -7.55
N LYS A 66 9.97 15.49 -7.56
CA LYS A 66 8.63 16.06 -7.32
C LYS A 66 7.61 15.61 -8.37
N PHE A 67 7.92 15.76 -9.66
CA PHE A 67 6.91 15.65 -10.72
C PHE A 67 6.83 14.29 -11.42
N LEU A 68 7.81 13.41 -11.21
CA LEU A 68 7.84 12.10 -11.86
C LEU A 68 7.95 10.98 -10.82
N PHE A 69 9.01 10.96 -10.01
CA PHE A 69 9.30 9.80 -9.16
C PHE A 69 8.31 9.61 -8.01
N ILE A 70 7.89 10.68 -7.33
CA ILE A 70 6.88 10.59 -6.26
C ILE A 70 5.50 10.15 -6.80
N PRO A 71 4.96 10.72 -7.90
CA PRO A 71 3.73 10.21 -8.52
C PRO A 71 3.81 8.73 -8.93
N VAL A 72 4.94 8.30 -9.51
CA VAL A 72 5.15 6.90 -9.91
C VAL A 72 5.22 6.00 -8.68
N ALA A 73 5.86 6.44 -7.59
CA ALA A 73 5.86 5.73 -6.32
C ALA A 73 4.44 5.57 -5.75
N ALA A 74 3.62 6.63 -5.81
CA ALA A 74 2.23 6.61 -5.37
C ALA A 74 1.40 5.58 -6.15
N PHE A 75 1.58 5.52 -7.47
CA PHE A 75 0.96 4.50 -8.33
C PHE A 75 1.41 3.08 -7.93
N ALA A 76 2.73 2.83 -7.90
CA ALA A 76 3.28 1.50 -7.64
C ALA A 76 2.93 1.00 -6.22
N GLY A 77 2.98 1.91 -5.23
CA GLY A 77 2.59 1.63 -3.86
C GLY A 77 1.12 1.26 -3.74
N ALA A 78 0.20 2.01 -4.35
CA ALA A 78 -1.23 1.68 -4.40
C ALA A 78 -1.47 0.33 -5.05
N PHE A 79 -0.85 0.09 -6.21
CA PHE A 79 -1.01 -1.13 -6.99
C PHE A 79 -0.60 -2.37 -6.18
N ILE A 80 0.63 -2.39 -5.66
CA ILE A 80 1.19 -3.55 -4.95
C ILE A 80 0.45 -3.77 -3.63
N SER A 81 0.24 -2.71 -2.86
CA SER A 81 -0.40 -2.81 -1.55
C SER A 81 -1.85 -3.31 -1.64
N PHE A 82 -2.57 -2.91 -2.69
CA PHE A 82 -3.93 -3.38 -2.93
C PHE A 82 -3.99 -4.86 -3.33
N LEU A 83 -3.04 -5.33 -4.16
CA LEU A 83 -2.95 -6.74 -4.53
C LEU A 83 -2.74 -7.65 -3.31
N LEU A 84 -2.00 -7.19 -2.30
CA LEU A 84 -1.71 -7.95 -1.08
C LEU A 84 -2.93 -8.10 -0.16
N HIS A 85 -3.59 -6.99 0.17
CA HIS A 85 -4.57 -6.97 1.27
C HIS A 85 -6.01 -6.78 0.83
N LYS A 86 -6.29 -6.31 -0.40
CA LYS A 86 -7.63 -6.14 -0.98
C LYS A 86 -8.56 -5.17 -0.23
N GLU A 87 -8.07 -4.51 0.82
CA GLU A 87 -8.78 -3.50 1.59
C GLU A 87 -8.57 -2.11 0.97
N LEU A 88 -9.49 -1.67 0.11
CA LEU A 88 -9.33 -0.42 -0.63
C LEU A 88 -9.17 0.79 0.30
N VAL A 89 -10.02 0.89 1.33
CA VAL A 89 -10.06 2.07 2.22
C VAL A 89 -8.77 2.20 3.03
N ILE A 90 -8.28 1.10 3.61
CA ILE A 90 -7.05 1.12 4.40
C ILE A 90 -5.85 1.44 3.50
N ASN A 91 -5.76 0.81 2.32
CA ASN A 91 -4.69 1.09 1.37
C ASN A 91 -4.71 2.54 0.87
N ALA A 92 -5.89 3.08 0.56
CA ALA A 92 -6.04 4.47 0.12
C ALA A 92 -5.61 5.45 1.22
N ALA A 93 -6.01 5.21 2.47
CA ALA A 93 -5.61 6.04 3.60
C ALA A 93 -4.09 5.99 3.85
N CYS A 94 -3.48 4.80 3.84
CA CYS A 94 -2.04 4.64 4.00
C CYS A 94 -1.26 5.32 2.86
N ASN A 95 -1.69 5.14 1.61
CA ASN A 95 -1.04 5.77 0.47
C ASN A 95 -1.18 7.30 0.53
N ALA A 96 -2.36 7.82 0.84
CA ALA A 96 -2.58 9.26 0.98
C ALA A 96 -1.68 9.86 2.08
N ALA A 97 -1.55 9.19 3.23
CA ALA A 97 -0.67 9.63 4.30
C ALA A 97 0.81 9.64 3.88
N VAL A 98 1.28 8.62 3.17
CA VAL A 98 2.66 8.56 2.67
C VAL A 98 2.89 9.60 1.57
N CYS A 99 1.95 9.80 0.66
CA CYS A 99 2.02 10.85 -0.36
C CYS A 99 2.10 12.24 0.28
N LEU A 100 1.29 12.50 1.32
CA LEU A 100 1.35 13.73 2.08
C LEU A 100 2.72 13.91 2.74
N LEU A 101 3.25 12.86 3.38
CA LEU A 101 4.57 12.90 4.01
C LEU A 101 5.68 13.18 3.00
N MET A 102 5.68 12.49 1.85
CA MET A 102 6.66 12.74 0.78
C MET A 102 6.51 14.16 0.22
N HIS A 103 5.27 14.64 0.07
CA HIS A 103 5.01 16.00 -0.36
C HIS A 103 5.59 17.02 0.62
N LEU A 104 5.41 16.85 1.93
CA LEU A 104 5.95 17.74 2.96
C LEU A 104 7.48 17.73 3.05
N ILE A 105 8.12 16.60 2.72
CA ILE A 105 9.59 16.48 2.75
C ILE A 105 10.21 17.15 1.53
N PHE A 106 9.60 16.95 0.36
CA PHE A 106 10.24 17.32 -0.91
C PHE A 106 9.68 18.58 -1.54
N ALA A 107 8.45 19.00 -1.26
CA ALA A 107 7.83 20.17 -1.88
C ALA A 107 7.69 21.35 -0.91
N ASP A 108 7.93 22.56 -1.41
CA ASP A 108 7.74 23.78 -0.65
C ASP A 108 6.25 24.05 -0.41
N PHE A 109 5.92 24.56 0.77
CA PHE A 109 4.54 24.84 1.14
C PHE A 109 3.97 26.00 0.31
N SER A 110 3.17 25.65 -0.70
CA SER A 110 2.49 26.63 -1.57
C SER A 110 1.14 26.08 -2.04
N PHE A 111 0.24 26.97 -2.48
CA PHE A 111 -1.04 26.57 -3.05
C PHE A 111 -0.87 25.62 -4.25
N TRP A 112 0.12 25.89 -5.10
CA TRP A 112 0.46 25.04 -6.24
C TRP A 112 0.97 23.67 -5.81
N ALA A 113 1.73 23.59 -4.71
CA ALA A 113 2.15 22.33 -4.13
C ALA A 113 0.93 21.50 -3.64
N LEU A 114 -0.06 22.15 -3.03
CA LEU A 114 -1.29 21.46 -2.62
C LEU A 114 -2.07 20.88 -3.82
N LEU A 115 -2.06 21.57 -4.96
CA LEU A 115 -2.60 21.04 -6.22
C LEU A 115 -1.79 19.82 -6.70
N TRP A 116 -0.47 19.81 -6.52
CA TRP A 116 0.38 18.66 -6.84
C TRP A 116 0.08 17.42 -6.00
N LEU A 117 -0.31 17.59 -4.74
CA LEU A 117 -0.77 16.47 -3.92
C LEU A 117 -1.98 15.76 -4.54
N VAL A 118 -2.90 16.50 -5.17
CA VAL A 118 -4.05 15.92 -5.88
C VAL A 118 -3.58 15.03 -7.03
N PHE A 119 -2.56 15.45 -7.78
CA PHE A 119 -1.98 14.63 -8.85
C PHE A 119 -1.33 13.34 -8.33
N TYR A 120 -0.74 13.36 -7.14
CA TYR A 120 -0.19 12.14 -6.52
C TYR A 120 -1.32 11.16 -6.17
N LEU A 121 -2.42 11.67 -5.60
CA LEU A 121 -3.60 10.87 -5.28
C LEU A 121 -4.29 10.32 -6.53
N LEU A 122 -4.34 11.08 -7.62
CA LEU A 122 -4.84 10.59 -8.91
C LEU A 122 -3.99 9.44 -9.45
N ASN A 123 -2.66 9.51 -9.33
CA ASN A 123 -1.78 8.41 -9.70
C ASN A 123 -1.96 7.18 -8.81
N ALA A 124 -2.13 7.36 -7.50
CA ALA A 124 -2.49 6.27 -6.60
C ALA A 124 -3.83 5.62 -7.00
N PHE A 125 -4.82 6.42 -7.39
CA PHE A 125 -6.10 5.92 -7.89
C PHE A 125 -5.96 5.09 -9.16
N LEU A 126 -5.15 5.53 -10.12
CA LEU A 126 -4.81 4.73 -11.30
C LEU A 126 -4.16 3.39 -10.93
N GLY A 127 -3.30 3.37 -9.91
CA GLY A 127 -2.71 2.15 -9.36
C GLY A 127 -3.76 1.18 -8.83
N PHE A 128 -4.75 1.68 -8.09
CA PHE A 128 -5.88 0.86 -7.61
C PHE A 128 -6.72 0.31 -8.76
N LEU A 129 -7.04 1.13 -9.77
CA LEU A 129 -7.80 0.68 -10.95
C LEU A 129 -7.04 -0.39 -11.72
N ALA A 130 -5.74 -0.22 -11.95
CA ALA A 130 -4.91 -1.22 -12.60
C ALA A 130 -4.90 -2.55 -11.83
N ALA A 131 -4.77 -2.49 -10.50
CA ALA A 131 -4.79 -3.69 -9.67
C ALA A 131 -6.16 -4.38 -9.67
N LEU A 132 -7.26 -3.61 -9.71
CA LEU A 132 -8.61 -4.15 -9.89
C LEU A 132 -8.75 -4.88 -11.23
N VAL A 133 -8.27 -4.28 -12.32
CA VAL A 133 -8.28 -4.90 -13.66
C VAL A 133 -7.51 -6.22 -13.65
N VAL A 134 -6.26 -6.21 -13.18
CA VAL A 134 -5.43 -7.43 -13.10
C VAL A 134 -6.16 -8.53 -12.34
N ARG A 135 -6.86 -8.17 -11.25
CA ARG A 135 -7.64 -9.12 -10.45
C ARG A 135 -8.92 -9.60 -11.13
N THR A 136 -9.57 -8.80 -11.96
CA THR A 136 -10.79 -9.25 -12.66
C THR A 136 -10.51 -10.27 -13.76
N PHE A 137 -9.28 -10.30 -14.29
CA PHE A 137 -8.88 -11.18 -15.39
C PHE A 137 -8.02 -12.39 -14.96
N HIS A 138 -7.77 -12.55 -13.65
CA HIS A 138 -7.03 -13.67 -13.05
C HIS A 138 -7.85 -14.35 -11.95
#